data_AF-A0A6A4TQT6-F1
#
_entry.id   AF-A0A6A4TQT6-F1
#
_cell.length_a   1.000
_cell.length_b   1.000
_cell.length_c   1.000
_cell.angle_alpha   90.00
_cell.angle_beta   90.00
_cell.angle_gamma   90.00
#
_symmetry.space_group_name_H-M   'P 1'
#
loop_
_entity.id
_entity.type
_entity.pdbx_description
1 polymer ?
#
loop_
_entity_poly.entity_id
_entity_poly.type
_entity_poly.pdbx_seq_one_letter_code
_entity_poly.pdbx_strand_id
1 'polypeptide(L)'
;MMYCEKSMKTVVFSHRGGHHKVIGGENNAQISRNGTRLAPLNTGWKPRSTLFPSLSTRKMPGVTVKDVNQQEFVRALAAFLKKSGKLKVPDWVDLVKLGKHKELAPSDENWFYIRAASTVRHLYLRGGAGVGSMTKIYGGRNRNGVCPSHYSVGSKNVARKVLQALELLKMIEKDPNGQVSSMLYLAVLET
;
A
#
# COMPACT_ATOMS: atom_id res chain seq x y z
N MET A 1 -20.46 3.97 -15.39
CA MET A 1 -19.80 5.00 -14.55
C MET A 1 -20.45 5.16 -13.16
N MET A 2 -20.97 4.10 -12.52
CA MET A 2 -21.61 4.20 -11.19
C MET A 2 -21.16 3.12 -10.17
N TYR A 3 -20.12 2.33 -10.47
CA TYR A 3 -19.70 1.23 -9.59
C TYR A 3 -18.47 1.52 -8.71
N CYS A 4 -17.80 2.66 -8.89
CA CYS A 4 -16.54 2.96 -8.19
C CYS A 4 -16.74 3.68 -6.84
N GLU A 5 -17.94 4.18 -6.55
CA GLU A 5 -18.18 5.05 -5.40
C GLU A 5 -18.68 4.31 -4.15
N LYS A 6 -19.24 3.10 -4.31
CA LYS A 6 -19.77 2.31 -3.19
C LYS A 6 -18.75 1.38 -2.51
N SER A 7 -17.57 1.16 -3.10
CA SER A 7 -16.61 0.19 -2.57
C SER A 7 -15.79 0.68 -1.37
N MET A 8 -15.88 1.96 -1.01
CA MET A 8 -15.09 2.54 0.10
C MET A 8 -15.83 2.59 1.43
N LYS A 9 -17.14 2.26 1.48
CA LYS A 9 -18.00 2.52 2.66
C LYS A 9 -18.13 1.38 3.67
N THR A 10 -17.42 0.27 3.52
CA THR A 10 -17.46 -0.83 4.51
C THR A 10 -16.07 -1.35 4.83
N VAL A 11 -15.39 -0.67 5.76
CA VAL A 11 -14.19 -1.18 6.41
C VAL A 11 -14.44 -1.13 7.92
N VAL A 12 -14.95 -2.23 8.45
CA VAL A 12 -15.09 -2.44 9.90
C VAL A 12 -13.73 -2.92 10.42
N PHE A 13 -13.01 -2.06 11.14
CA PHE A 13 -11.73 -2.40 11.77
C PHE A 13 -11.96 -3.12 13.11
N SER A 14 -11.69 -4.43 13.16
CA SER A 14 -11.63 -5.19 14.42
C SER A 14 -10.17 -5.45 14.80
N HIS A 15 -9.80 -5.02 16.01
CA HIS A 15 -8.49 -5.27 16.63
C HIS A 15 -8.35 -6.75 17.02
N ARG A 16 -7.19 -7.37 16.76
CA ARG A 16 -6.62 -8.36 17.67
C ARG A 16 -5.11 -8.53 17.46
N GLY A 17 -4.39 -8.44 18.58
CA GLY A 17 -2.93 -8.47 18.69
C GLY A 17 -2.31 -9.84 18.40
N GLY A 18 -0.99 -9.81 18.20
CA GLY A 18 -0.20 -10.98 17.83
C GLY A 18 0.14 -11.91 19.00
N HIS A 19 0.71 -13.07 18.67
CA HIS A 19 1.68 -13.82 19.46
C HIS A 19 2.38 -14.87 18.58
N HIS A 20 3.69 -15.01 18.77
CA HIS A 20 4.59 -15.99 18.15
C HIS A 20 4.25 -17.44 18.55
N LYS A 21 4.43 -18.39 17.62
CA LYS A 21 4.97 -19.73 17.94
C LYS A 21 5.66 -20.35 16.73
N VAL A 22 6.98 -20.52 16.84
CA VAL A 22 7.80 -21.37 15.97
C VAL A 22 7.82 -22.75 16.65
N ILE A 23 7.41 -23.80 15.95
CA ILE A 23 7.57 -25.19 16.40
C ILE A 23 8.28 -25.92 15.26
N GLY A 24 9.52 -26.34 15.52
CA GLY A 24 10.22 -27.34 14.72
C GLY A 24 9.84 -28.76 15.14
N GLY A 25 10.20 -29.73 14.31
CA GLY A 25 10.16 -31.15 14.66
C GLY A 25 9.63 -32.04 13.54
N GLU A 26 10.59 -32.58 12.78
CA GLU A 26 10.71 -33.95 12.25
C GLU A 26 9.45 -34.85 12.24
N ASN A 27 9.19 -35.54 11.11
CA ASN A 27 9.35 -37.00 11.03
C ASN A 27 9.04 -37.58 9.64
N ASN A 28 9.97 -38.43 9.24
CA ASN A 28 10.03 -39.34 8.11
C ASN A 28 8.82 -40.30 8.06
N ALA A 29 8.17 -40.45 6.89
CA ALA A 29 7.26 -41.55 6.62
C ALA A 29 7.58 -42.16 5.25
N GLN A 30 7.94 -43.44 5.32
CA GLN A 30 8.51 -44.26 4.25
C GLN A 30 7.49 -44.56 3.14
N ILE A 31 7.98 -44.53 1.90
CA ILE A 31 7.31 -45.02 0.70
C ILE A 31 7.27 -46.55 0.75
N SER A 32 6.09 -47.12 0.92
CA SER A 32 5.85 -48.56 0.69
C SER A 32 5.21 -48.76 -0.69
N ARG A 33 5.95 -49.43 -1.55
CA ARG A 33 5.48 -50.01 -2.82
C ARG A 33 4.77 -51.32 -2.48
N ASN A 34 3.59 -51.56 -3.04
CA ASN A 34 3.17 -52.88 -3.55
C ASN A 34 1.76 -52.85 -4.17
N GLY A 35 1.65 -53.46 -5.36
CA GLY A 35 0.59 -54.43 -5.63
C GLY A 35 -0.68 -53.95 -6.36
N THR A 36 -0.65 -54.10 -7.67
CA THR A 36 -1.78 -54.24 -8.61
C THR A 36 -3.00 -55.04 -8.10
N ARG A 37 -4.22 -54.56 -8.38
CA ARG A 37 -5.36 -55.38 -8.81
C ARG A 37 -6.44 -54.51 -9.50
N LEU A 38 -6.81 -54.91 -10.72
CA LEU A 38 -7.89 -54.32 -11.52
C LEU A 38 -9.23 -55.07 -11.30
N ALA A 39 -10.31 -54.29 -11.49
CA ALA A 39 -11.71 -54.64 -11.80
C ALA A 39 -12.70 -54.97 -10.64
N PRO A 40 -14.03 -54.72 -10.78
CA PRO A 40 -14.78 -54.28 -11.97
C PRO A 40 -15.71 -53.05 -11.81
N LEU A 41 -16.20 -52.54 -12.95
CA LEU A 41 -17.38 -51.67 -13.07
C LEU A 41 -18.58 -52.28 -12.33
N ASN A 42 -19.23 -51.51 -11.45
CA ASN A 42 -20.64 -51.75 -11.15
C ASN A 42 -21.41 -50.42 -11.07
N THR A 43 -22.43 -50.40 -11.91
CA THR A 43 -23.51 -49.45 -12.10
C THR A 43 -24.24 -49.07 -10.81
N GLY A 44 -24.46 -47.77 -10.62
CA GLY A 44 -25.27 -47.27 -9.51
C GLY A 44 -25.45 -45.76 -9.57
N TRP A 45 -26.14 -45.27 -10.59
CA TRP A 45 -26.61 -43.88 -10.63
C TRP A 45 -27.60 -43.63 -9.48
N LYS A 46 -27.20 -42.84 -8.49
CA LYS A 46 -28.14 -42.09 -7.64
C LYS A 46 -27.76 -40.61 -7.79
N PRO A 47 -28.62 -39.77 -8.38
CA PRO A 47 -28.39 -38.33 -8.32
C PRO A 47 -28.67 -37.92 -6.88
N ARG A 48 -27.64 -37.63 -6.09
CA ARG A 48 -27.83 -36.88 -4.84
C ARG A 48 -28.08 -35.43 -5.25
N SER A 49 -29.31 -35.20 -5.70
CA SER A 49 -29.88 -33.86 -5.78
C SER A 49 -29.82 -33.20 -4.42
N THR A 50 -29.58 -31.88 -4.46
CA THR A 50 -29.71 -30.91 -3.37
C THR A 50 -28.70 -31.02 -2.23
N LEU A 51 -27.46 -30.62 -2.49
CA LEU A 51 -26.69 -29.81 -1.54
C LEU A 51 -25.77 -28.88 -2.35
N PHE A 52 -26.36 -28.02 -3.17
CA PHE A 52 -25.69 -26.75 -3.45
C PHE A 52 -25.67 -26.02 -2.10
N PRO A 53 -24.49 -25.76 -1.49
CA PRO A 53 -24.45 -24.83 -0.38
C PRO A 53 -25.06 -23.55 -0.94
N SER A 54 -26.13 -23.07 -0.30
CA SER A 54 -26.63 -21.73 -0.59
C SER A 54 -25.42 -20.81 -0.61
N LEU A 55 -25.31 -19.99 -1.64
CA LEU A 55 -24.30 -18.96 -1.73
C LEU A 55 -24.48 -18.09 -0.48
N SER A 56 -23.79 -18.48 0.59
CA SER A 56 -23.55 -17.67 1.75
C SER A 56 -23.00 -16.40 1.15
N THR A 57 -23.78 -15.33 1.24
CA THR A 57 -23.36 -13.99 0.91
C THR A 57 -22.14 -13.74 1.77
N ARG A 58 -20.96 -14.07 1.24
CA ARG A 58 -19.69 -13.83 1.90
C ARG A 58 -19.68 -12.34 2.12
N LYS A 59 -19.92 -11.95 3.37
CA LYS A 59 -19.72 -10.60 3.86
C LYS A 59 -18.28 -10.27 3.48
N MET A 60 -18.12 -9.45 2.45
CA MET A 60 -16.80 -9.09 1.93
C MET A 60 -15.97 -8.62 3.13
N PRO A 61 -14.81 -9.22 3.42
CA PRO A 61 -13.97 -8.76 4.50
C PRO A 61 -13.64 -7.28 4.26
N GLY A 62 -13.64 -6.47 5.32
CA GLY A 62 -13.32 -5.06 5.21
C GLY A 62 -11.96 -4.89 4.55
N VAL A 63 -11.90 -4.20 3.42
CA VAL A 63 -10.67 -4.01 2.64
C VAL A 63 -9.87 -2.88 3.27
N THR A 64 -8.66 -3.17 3.76
CA THR A 64 -7.78 -2.15 4.34
C THR A 64 -6.74 -1.68 3.32
N VAL A 65 -6.05 -0.57 3.62
CA VAL A 65 -4.94 -0.05 2.79
C VAL A 65 -3.81 -1.09 2.61
N LYS A 66 -3.73 -2.09 3.50
CA LYS A 66 -2.77 -3.20 3.42
C LYS A 66 -3.13 -4.22 2.34
N ASP A 67 -4.41 -4.32 1.99
CA ASP A 67 -4.95 -5.37 1.10
C ASP A 67 -5.02 -4.93 -0.37
N VAL A 68 -4.73 -3.65 -0.66
CA VAL A 68 -4.80 -3.05 -2.01
C VAL A 68 -3.41 -2.92 -2.62
N ASN A 69 -3.31 -3.12 -3.94
CA ASN A 69 -2.08 -2.87 -4.69
C ASN A 69 -1.61 -1.42 -4.49
N GLN A 70 -0.33 -1.25 -4.16
CA GLN A 70 0.27 0.06 -3.90
C GLN A 70 0.09 1.04 -5.07
N GLN A 71 0.26 0.59 -6.32
CA GLN A 71 0.21 1.47 -7.49
C GLN A 71 -1.20 2.01 -7.72
N GLU A 72 -2.22 1.15 -7.57
CA GLU A 72 -3.62 1.52 -7.74
C GLU A 72 -4.08 2.47 -6.64
N PHE A 73 -3.72 2.18 -5.38
CA PHE A 73 -4.03 3.04 -4.25
C PHE A 73 -3.46 4.45 -4.43
N VAL A 74 -2.18 4.56 -4.80
CA VAL A 74 -1.52 5.86 -4.97
C VAL A 74 -2.14 6.65 -6.11
N ARG A 75 -2.49 6.01 -7.23
CA ARG A 75 -3.16 6.66 -8.36
C ARG A 75 -4.55 7.17 -7.98
N ALA A 76 -5.35 6.34 -7.29
CA ALA A 76 -6.68 6.72 -6.83
C ALA A 76 -6.64 7.88 -5.84
N LEU A 77 -5.74 7.83 -4.86
CA LEU A 77 -5.57 8.89 -3.86
C LEU A 77 -5.04 10.19 -4.50
N ALA A 78 -4.12 10.10 -5.46
CA ALA A 78 -3.66 11.28 -6.19
C ALA A 78 -4.80 11.94 -6.99
N ALA A 79 -5.65 11.13 -7.65
CA ALA A 79 -6.82 11.65 -8.34
C ALA A 79 -7.82 12.31 -7.38
N PHE A 80 -8.01 11.76 -6.18
CA PHE A 80 -8.83 12.35 -5.13
C PHE A 80 -8.28 13.70 -4.65
N LEU A 81 -6.96 13.80 -4.41
CA LEU A 81 -6.31 15.05 -4.01
C LEU A 81 -6.38 16.12 -5.10
N LYS A 82 -6.35 15.73 -6.37
CA LYS A 82 -6.53 16.64 -7.50
C LYS A 82 -7.95 17.18 -7.56
N LYS A 83 -8.96 16.30 -7.42
CA LYS A 83 -10.38 16.67 -7.43
C LYS A 83 -10.74 17.58 -6.26
N SER A 84 -10.15 17.36 -5.08
CA SER A 84 -10.45 18.16 -3.91
C SER A 84 -9.88 19.57 -3.99
N GLY A 85 -8.78 19.80 -4.73
CA GLY A 85 -8.19 21.13 -4.96
C GLY A 85 -7.62 21.81 -3.71
N LYS A 86 -7.66 21.15 -2.54
CA LYS A 86 -7.23 21.72 -1.25
C LYS A 86 -5.72 21.65 -1.02
N LEU A 87 -5.00 20.83 -1.78
CA LEU A 87 -3.56 20.64 -1.62
C LEU A 87 -2.81 21.86 -2.15
N LYS A 88 -2.07 22.56 -1.28
CA LYS A 88 -1.17 23.63 -1.72
C LYS A 88 0.00 23.04 -2.52
N VAL A 89 -0.01 23.29 -3.82
CA VAL A 89 1.09 22.96 -4.73
C VAL A 89 2.07 24.14 -4.74
N PRO A 90 3.37 23.92 -4.48
CA PRO A 90 4.36 24.99 -4.56
C PRO A 90 4.60 25.48 -6.01
N ASP A 91 4.90 26.77 -6.17
CA ASP A 91 5.08 27.39 -7.49
C ASP A 91 6.26 26.83 -8.31
N TRP A 92 7.28 26.28 -7.64
CA TRP A 92 8.47 25.74 -8.30
C TRP A 92 8.31 24.28 -8.78
N VAL A 93 7.12 23.68 -8.64
CA VAL A 93 6.89 22.24 -8.93
C VAL A 93 7.26 21.85 -10.38
N ASP A 94 7.09 22.75 -11.34
CA ASP A 94 7.35 22.46 -12.74
C ASP A 94 8.82 22.63 -13.14
N LEU A 95 9.62 23.27 -12.28
CA LEU A 95 11.01 23.63 -12.57
C LEU A 95 12.03 22.63 -11.99
N VAL A 96 11.63 21.84 -10.98
CA VAL A 96 12.57 21.08 -10.17
C VAL A 96 12.65 19.61 -10.55
N LYS A 97 13.84 19.04 -10.31
CA LYS A 97 14.01 17.59 -10.23
C LYS A 97 13.83 17.06 -8.81
N LEU A 98 13.40 15.80 -8.72
CA LEU A 98 13.04 15.17 -7.43
C LEU A 98 14.22 14.77 -6.55
N GLY A 99 15.43 14.72 -7.11
CA GLY A 99 16.63 14.33 -6.41
C GLY A 99 17.88 14.66 -7.23
N LYS A 100 19.03 14.75 -6.55
CA LYS A 100 20.32 15.03 -7.20
C LYS A 100 20.68 13.96 -8.24
N HIS A 101 20.35 12.70 -7.94
CA HIS A 101 20.67 11.53 -8.75
C HIS A 101 19.77 11.29 -9.96
N LYS A 102 18.81 12.18 -10.20
CA LYS A 102 17.98 12.16 -11.40
C LYS A 102 18.56 13.16 -12.40
N GLU A 103 18.67 12.72 -13.65
CA GLU A 103 19.11 13.57 -14.76
C GLU A 103 17.96 14.41 -15.30
N LEU A 104 16.78 13.79 -15.43
CA LEU A 104 15.58 14.42 -15.98
C LEU A 104 14.58 14.83 -14.90
N ALA A 105 13.73 15.79 -15.25
CA ALA A 105 12.56 16.17 -14.47
C ALA A 105 11.49 15.04 -14.48
N PRO A 106 10.52 15.07 -13.56
CA PRO A 106 9.40 14.13 -13.56
C PRO A 106 8.63 14.16 -14.88
N SER A 107 8.29 12.98 -15.40
CA SER A 107 7.49 12.87 -16.63
C SER A 107 6.02 13.23 -16.42
N ASP A 108 5.47 12.92 -15.24
CA ASP A 108 4.06 13.19 -14.92
C ASP A 108 3.91 14.59 -14.34
N GLU A 109 3.05 15.44 -14.91
CA GLU A 109 2.70 16.76 -14.34
C GLU A 109 2.08 16.64 -12.93
N ASN A 110 1.34 15.56 -12.69
CA ASN A 110 0.68 15.31 -11.40
C ASN A 110 1.61 14.64 -10.37
N TRP A 111 2.93 14.68 -10.56
CA TRP A 111 3.90 13.99 -9.71
C TRP A 111 3.81 14.42 -8.24
N PHE A 112 3.44 15.68 -7.96
CA PHE A 112 3.36 16.19 -6.59
C PHE A 112 2.23 15.50 -5.81
N TYR A 113 1.08 15.28 -6.45
CA TYR A 113 -0.05 14.54 -5.87
C TYR A 113 0.27 13.06 -5.66
N ILE A 114 0.95 12.44 -6.61
CA ILE A 114 1.42 11.05 -6.50
C ILE A 114 2.39 10.91 -5.33
N ARG A 115 3.32 11.86 -5.17
CA ARG A 115 4.28 11.86 -4.06
C ARG A 115 3.60 12.09 -2.72
N ALA A 116 2.59 12.96 -2.65
CA ALA A 116 1.78 13.15 -1.45
C ALA A 116 1.03 11.87 -1.08
N ALA A 117 0.35 11.23 -2.02
CA ALA A 117 -0.38 9.97 -1.82
C ALA A 117 0.53 8.82 -1.36
N SER A 118 1.69 8.66 -1.99
CA SER A 118 2.71 7.66 -1.59
C SER A 118 3.21 7.91 -0.17
N THR A 119 3.42 9.18 0.18
CA THR A 119 3.86 9.59 1.52
C THR A 119 2.82 9.22 2.56
N VAL A 120 1.55 9.58 2.36
CA VAL A 120 0.44 9.22 3.24
C VAL A 120 0.37 7.71 3.49
N ARG A 121 0.46 6.89 2.42
CA ARG A 121 0.47 5.42 2.55
C ARG A 121 1.66 4.93 3.38
N HIS A 122 2.84 5.49 3.16
CA HIS A 122 4.04 5.07 3.90
C HIS A 122 3.90 5.36 5.40
N LEU A 123 3.38 6.54 5.76
CA LEU A 123 3.12 6.88 7.15
C LEU A 123 2.09 5.93 7.78
N TYR A 124 1.04 5.57 7.06
CA TYR A 124 0.04 4.62 7.55
C TYR A 124 0.62 3.25 7.88
N LEU A 125 1.54 2.74 7.06
CA LEU A 125 2.07 1.39 7.23
C LEU A 125 3.15 1.28 8.31
N ARG A 126 4.07 2.24 8.36
CA ARG A 126 5.26 2.14 9.22
C ARG A 126 5.15 2.97 10.49
N GLY A 127 4.32 4.03 10.49
CA GLY A 127 4.30 5.04 11.55
C GLY A 127 5.65 5.77 11.71
N GLY A 128 5.65 6.90 12.42
CA GLY A 128 6.88 7.52 12.93
C GLY A 128 7.94 7.90 11.87
N ALA A 129 7.54 8.47 10.74
CA ALA A 129 8.46 8.77 9.62
C ALA A 129 8.72 10.28 9.48
N GLY A 130 9.96 10.72 9.72
CA GLY A 130 10.38 12.11 9.50
C GLY A 130 10.91 12.40 8.08
N VAL A 131 11.29 13.66 7.84
CA VAL A 131 11.86 14.12 6.55
C VAL A 131 13.08 13.28 6.13
N GLY A 132 13.95 12.91 7.08
CA GLY A 132 15.14 12.11 6.81
C GLY A 132 14.82 10.72 6.26
N SER A 133 13.82 10.04 6.86
CA SER A 133 13.33 8.75 6.36
C SER A 133 12.78 8.87 4.95
N MET A 134 11.97 9.91 4.71
CA MET A 134 11.37 10.17 3.40
C MET A 134 12.41 10.41 2.31
N THR A 135 13.48 11.13 2.62
CA THR A 135 14.58 11.33 1.67
C THR A 135 15.38 10.07 1.38
N LYS A 136 15.39 9.10 2.31
CA LYS A 136 16.06 7.82 2.08
C LYS A 136 15.22 6.90 1.20
N ILE A 137 13.91 6.86 1.43
CA ILE A 137 12.96 6.05 0.66
C ILE A 137 12.94 6.48 -0.81
N TYR A 138 12.88 7.79 -1.06
CA TYR A 138 12.95 8.35 -2.41
C TYR A 138 14.39 8.58 -2.92
N GLY A 139 15.38 8.06 -2.20
CA GLY A 139 16.77 8.05 -2.64
C GLY A 139 17.00 7.04 -3.77
N GLY A 140 18.20 7.02 -4.31
CA GLY A 140 18.54 6.13 -5.41
C GLY A 140 20.03 6.04 -5.66
N ARG A 141 20.40 5.20 -6.64
CA ARG A 141 21.78 5.05 -7.09
C ARG A 141 22.15 6.22 -8.01
N ASN A 142 23.21 6.94 -7.68
CA ASN A 142 23.77 8.00 -8.52
C ASN A 142 24.81 7.43 -9.49
N ARG A 143 24.70 7.76 -10.77
CA ARG A 143 25.69 7.37 -11.79
C ARG A 143 26.76 8.46 -11.88
N ASN A 144 27.99 8.14 -11.50
CA ASN A 144 29.12 9.09 -11.52
C ASN A 144 29.94 9.01 -12.82
N GLY A 145 29.31 8.63 -13.93
CA GLY A 145 30.01 8.36 -15.20
C GLY A 145 30.88 7.11 -15.12
N VAL A 146 32.20 7.30 -15.14
CA VAL A 146 33.22 6.23 -15.08
C VAL A 146 33.46 5.73 -13.66
N CYS A 147 33.29 6.61 -12.65
CA CYS A 147 33.48 6.22 -11.25
C CYS A 147 32.33 5.32 -10.75
N PRO A 148 32.60 4.43 -9.77
CA PRO A 148 31.57 3.60 -9.16
C PRO A 148 30.34 4.38 -8.68
N SER A 149 29.18 3.73 -8.80
CA SER A 149 27.92 4.34 -8.40
C SER A 149 27.76 4.32 -6.88
N HIS A 150 27.39 5.46 -6.30
CA HIS A 150 27.09 5.58 -4.88
C HIS A 150 25.63 5.93 -4.62
N TYR A 151 25.15 5.62 -3.42
CA TYR A 151 23.81 5.98 -2.99
C TYR A 151 23.70 7.51 -2.76
N SER A 152 22.62 8.10 -3.26
CA SER A 152 22.31 9.51 -3.05
C SER A 152 20.87 9.67 -2.58
N VAL A 153 20.69 10.48 -1.54
CA VAL A 153 19.39 10.79 -0.97
C VAL A 153 18.52 11.62 -1.92
N GLY A 154 17.20 11.52 -1.76
CA GLY A 154 16.23 12.36 -2.44
C GLY A 154 16.25 13.82 -1.96
N SER A 155 15.54 14.69 -2.67
CA SER A 155 15.46 16.11 -2.30
C SER A 155 14.74 16.32 -0.97
N LYS A 156 15.45 16.92 0.01
CA LYS A 156 14.90 17.30 1.32
C LYS A 156 13.80 18.36 1.22
N ASN A 157 13.95 19.30 0.28
CA ASN A 157 12.98 20.39 0.11
C ASN A 157 11.62 19.85 -0.32
N VAL A 158 11.60 18.94 -1.31
CA VAL A 158 10.36 18.33 -1.80
C VAL A 158 9.69 17.51 -0.68
N ALA A 159 10.45 16.69 0.05
CA ALA A 159 9.90 15.90 1.15
C ALA A 159 9.26 16.78 2.23
N ARG A 160 9.93 17.89 2.62
CA ARG A 160 9.41 18.83 3.61
C ARG A 160 8.11 19.49 3.14
N LYS A 161 8.07 19.93 1.88
CA LYS A 161 6.92 20.66 1.33
C LYS A 161 5.70 19.78 1.14
N VAL A 162 5.91 18.51 0.80
CA VAL A 162 4.83 17.51 0.78
C VAL A 162 4.25 17.29 2.18
N LEU A 163 5.10 17.13 3.21
CA LEU A 163 4.62 16.95 4.59
C LEU A 163 3.88 18.20 5.10
N GLN A 164 4.39 19.40 4.83
CA GLN A 164 3.72 20.66 5.16
C GLN A 164 2.36 20.79 4.45
N ALA A 165 2.28 20.41 3.17
CA ALA A 165 1.01 20.47 2.42
C ALA A 165 -0.03 19.49 2.99
N LEU A 166 0.41 18.31 3.47
CA LEU A 166 -0.45 17.31 4.09
C LEU A 166 -0.87 17.68 5.53
N GLU A 167 -0.02 18.41 6.25
CA GLU A 167 -0.32 18.98 7.57
C GLU A 167 -1.43 20.04 7.47
N LEU A 168 -1.39 20.90 6.45
CA LEU A 168 -2.46 21.87 6.17
C LEU A 168 -3.80 21.20 5.87
N LEU A 169 -3.78 20.02 5.26
CA LEU A 169 -4.98 19.21 5.02
C LEU A 169 -5.44 18.43 6.26
N LYS A 170 -4.74 18.56 7.40
CA LYS A 170 -4.98 17.82 8.65
C LYS A 170 -5.00 16.29 8.45
N MET A 171 -4.35 15.79 7.40
CA MET A 171 -4.21 14.34 7.16
C MET A 171 -3.07 13.74 7.99
N ILE A 172 -2.19 14.61 8.49
CA ILE A 172 -0.95 14.28 9.16
C ILE A 172 -0.81 15.20 10.38
N GLU A 173 -0.38 14.63 11.50
CA GLU A 173 -0.02 15.35 12.70
C GLU A 173 1.49 15.25 12.94
N LYS A 174 2.05 16.29 13.57
CA LYS A 174 3.44 16.33 13.99
C LYS A 174 3.51 16.04 15.49
N ASP A 175 4.21 14.96 15.83
CA ASP A 175 4.49 14.63 17.21
C ASP A 175 5.53 15.62 17.79
N PRO A 176 5.52 15.88 19.12
CA PRO A 176 6.52 16.75 19.77
C PRO A 176 7.96 16.26 19.55
N ASN A 177 8.15 14.96 19.32
CA ASN A 177 9.43 14.33 19.00
C ASN A 177 9.89 14.56 17.55
N GLY A 178 9.19 15.38 16.77
CA GLY A 178 9.51 15.69 15.37
C GLY A 178 9.24 14.53 14.40
N GLN A 179 8.66 13.44 14.90
CA GLN A 179 8.09 12.39 14.07
C GLN A 179 6.74 12.86 13.52
N VAL A 180 6.37 12.25 12.41
CA VAL A 180 5.16 12.60 11.69
C VAL A 180 4.31 11.34 11.65
N SER A 181 3.10 11.46 12.16
CA SER A 181 2.12 10.38 12.30
C SER A 181 0.90 10.70 11.42
N SER A 182 0.37 9.70 10.72
CA SER A 182 -0.81 9.91 9.89
C SER A 182 -2.06 9.85 10.75
N MET A 183 -2.87 10.92 10.73
CA MET A 183 -4.23 10.96 11.30
C MET A 183 -5.26 10.28 10.39
N LEU A 184 -4.83 9.28 9.62
CA LEU A 184 -5.71 8.47 8.77
C LEU A 184 -6.80 7.72 9.56
N TYR A 185 -6.76 7.78 10.89
CA TYR A 185 -7.81 7.26 11.75
C TYR A 185 -9.14 8.06 11.70
N LEU A 186 -9.18 9.32 11.26
CA LEU A 186 -10.41 10.12 11.33
C LEU A 186 -10.94 10.65 9.98
N ALA A 187 -10.08 11.05 9.04
CA ALA A 187 -10.54 11.80 7.86
C ALA A 187 -11.25 10.97 6.76
N VAL A 188 -11.18 9.63 6.80
CA VAL A 188 -11.95 8.77 5.87
C VAL A 188 -13.28 8.31 6.51
N LEU A 189 -13.49 8.57 7.81
CA LEU A 189 -14.71 8.23 8.54
C LEU A 189 -15.82 9.31 8.48
N GLU A 190 -15.54 10.50 7.92
CA GLU A 190 -16.48 11.63 7.91
C GLU A 190 -17.01 12.03 6.51
N THR A 191 -16.89 11.20 5.47
CA THR A 191 -17.52 11.46 4.15
C THR A 191 -18.21 10.25 3.54
#